data_AF-A0A2H6E9W4-F1
#
_entry.id   AF-A0A2H6E9W4-F1
#
_cell.length_a   1.000
_cell.length_b   1.000
_cell.length_c   1.000
_cell.angle_alpha   90.00
_cell.angle_beta   90.00
_cell.angle_gamma   90.00
#
_symmetry.space_group_name_H-M   'P 1'
#
loop_
_entity.id
_entity.type
_entity.pdbx_description
1 polymer ?
#
loop_
_entity_poly.entity_id
_entity_poly.type
_entity_poly.pdbx_seq_one_letter_code
_entity_poly.pdbx_strand_id
1 'polypeptide(L)'
;MKSEKINLSAHAKRVIFERNIKHKWIEDTINNPDKREPDSTDTSIEHRLKIIEEYGSRVLRVICKKNIEPTLVITTFFDRREKGKLK
;
A
#
# COMPACT_ATOMS: atom_id res chain seq x y z
N MET A 1 -16.84 9.61 -6.78
CA MET A 1 -15.43 9.29 -6.49
C MET A 1 -15.16 7.90 -7.06
N LYS A 2 -14.24 7.77 -8.02
CA LYS A 2 -13.94 6.45 -8.61
C LYS A 2 -13.08 5.67 -7.60
N SER A 3 -13.68 4.70 -6.91
CA SER A 3 -12.90 3.65 -6.24
C SER A 3 -12.26 2.83 -7.35
N GLU A 4 -10.95 2.95 -7.54
CA GLU A 4 -10.23 1.99 -8.37
C GLU A 4 -10.51 0.59 -7.82
N LYS A 5 -10.92 -0.32 -8.69
CA LYS A 5 -11.07 -1.72 -8.30
C LYS A 5 -9.66 -2.21 -7.94
N ILE A 6 -9.47 -2.61 -6.68
CA ILE A 6 -8.27 -3.30 -6.23
C ILE A 6 -8.65 -4.72 -5.81
N ASN A 7 -7.81 -5.68 -6.18
CA ASN A 7 -7.93 -7.04 -5.68
C ASN A 7 -7.05 -7.18 -4.44
N LEU A 8 -7.62 -7.70 -3.35
CA LEU A 8 -6.88 -8.00 -2.13
C LEU A 8 -6.60 -9.49 -2.07
N SER A 9 -5.32 -9.86 -1.93
CA SER A 9 -4.95 -11.25 -1.62
C SER A 9 -5.55 -11.69 -0.28
N ALA A 10 -5.66 -12.99 -0.03
CA ALA A 10 -6.11 -13.52 1.27
C ALA A 10 -5.23 -13.01 2.42
N HIS A 11 -3.92 -12.90 2.19
CA HIS A 11 -2.98 -12.34 3.15
C HIS A 11 -3.23 -10.85 3.40
N ALA A 12 -3.43 -10.04 2.34
CA ALA A 12 -3.74 -8.63 2.47
C ALA A 12 -5.02 -8.41 3.29
N LYS A 13 -6.11 -9.13 2.96
CA LYS A 13 -7.38 -9.05 3.70
C LYS A 13 -7.19 -9.30 5.19
N ARG A 14 -6.41 -10.34 5.54
CA ARG A 14 -6.10 -10.68 6.93
C ARG A 14 -5.34 -9.57 7.64
N VAL A 15 -4.27 -9.04 7.03
CA VAL A 15 -3.45 -7.98 7.65
C VAL A 15 -4.24 -6.69 7.82
N ILE A 16 -5.07 -6.33 6.84
CA ILE A 16 -5.95 -5.16 6.90
C ILE A 16 -6.91 -5.28 8.08
N PHE A 17 -7.53 -6.45 8.24
CA PHE A 17 -8.45 -6.73 9.33
C PHE A 17 -7.75 -6.72 10.70
N GLU A 18 -6.66 -7.47 10.85
CA GLU A 18 -5.92 -7.58 12.13
C GLU A 18 -5.32 -6.25 12.59
N ARG A 19 -4.93 -5.38 11.66
CA ARG A 19 -4.28 -4.09 11.96
C ARG A 19 -5.22 -2.89 11.82
N ASN A 20 -6.50 -3.14 11.54
CA ASN A 20 -7.52 -2.12 11.33
C ASN A 20 -7.10 -1.03 10.33
N ILE A 21 -6.50 -1.44 9.21
CA ILE A 21 -6.04 -0.51 8.17
C ILE A 21 -7.25 -0.05 7.36
N LYS A 22 -7.45 1.27 7.25
CA LYS A 22 -8.58 1.81 6.48
C LYS A 22 -8.39 1.53 4.99
N HIS A 23 -9.45 1.02 4.35
CA HIS A 23 -9.46 0.75 2.91
C HIS A 23 -9.11 2.00 2.08
N LYS A 24 -9.62 3.17 2.49
CA LYS A 24 -9.33 4.46 1.86
C LYS A 24 -7.82 4.76 1.80
N TRP A 25 -7.05 4.45 2.84
CA TRP A 25 -5.61 4.68 2.82
C TRP A 25 -4.89 3.80 1.80
N ILE A 26 -5.39 2.57 1.59
CA ILE A 26 -4.86 1.65 0.58
C ILE A 26 -5.18 2.19 -0.81
N GLU A 27 -6.44 2.56 -1.07
CA GLU A 27 -6.85 3.16 -2.34
C GLU A 27 -6.06 4.43 -2.65
N ASP A 28 -5.91 5.33 -1.66
CA ASP A 28 -5.15 6.59 -1.81
C ASP A 28 -3.66 6.33 -2.07
N THR A 29 -3.09 5.25 -1.51
CA THR A 29 -1.69 4.85 -1.74
C THR A 29 -1.51 4.18 -3.10
N ILE A 30 -2.51 3.43 -3.58
CA ILE A 30 -2.49 2.85 -4.92
C ILE A 30 -2.59 3.97 -5.97
N ASN A 31 -3.55 4.89 -5.82
CA ASN A 31 -3.82 5.95 -6.80
C ASN A 31 -2.75 7.05 -6.78
N ASN A 32 -2.38 7.51 -5.59
CA ASN A 32 -1.50 8.66 -5.42
C ASN A 32 -0.41 8.38 -4.34
N PRO A 33 0.53 7.46 -4.61
CA PRO A 33 1.65 7.22 -3.71
C PRO A 33 2.63 8.39 -3.70
N ASP A 34 3.23 8.65 -2.55
CA ASP A 34 4.31 9.62 -2.41
C ASP A 34 5.63 9.07 -2.98
N LYS A 35 5.82 7.75 -2.92
CA LYS A 35 6.99 7.06 -3.46
C LYS A 35 6.61 5.72 -4.06
N ARG A 36 7.22 5.38 -5.21
CA ARG A 36 7.12 4.06 -5.84
C ARG A 36 8.51 3.44 -5.91
N GLU A 37 8.65 2.24 -5.38
CA GLU A 37 9.90 1.47 -5.41
C GLU A 37 9.62 0.14 -6.10
N PRO A 38 10.34 -0.22 -7.18
CA PRO A 38 10.25 -1.57 -7.73
C PRO A 38 10.80 -2.58 -6.73
N ASP A 39 10.23 -3.77 -6.68
CA ASP A 39 10.83 -4.84 -5.88
C ASP A 39 12.16 -5.29 -6.49
N SER A 40 13.14 -5.61 -5.64
CA SER A 40 14.49 -5.97 -6.08
C SER A 40 14.58 -7.39 -6.67
N THR A 41 13.58 -8.22 -6.42
CA THR A 41 13.54 -9.63 -6.84
C THR A 41 12.54 -9.87 -7.98
N ASP A 42 11.42 -9.16 -7.99
CA ASP A 42 10.36 -9.31 -9.00
C ASP A 42 9.91 -7.95 -9.56
N THR A 43 10.28 -7.68 -10.82
CA THR A 43 9.92 -6.42 -11.50
C THR A 43 8.42 -6.25 -11.77
N SER A 44 7.62 -7.31 -11.61
CA SER A 44 6.16 -7.24 -11.67
C SER A 44 5.53 -6.73 -10.37
N ILE A 45 6.31 -6.70 -9.27
CA ILE A 45 5.92 -6.20 -7.96
C ILE A 45 6.42 -4.76 -7.79
N GLU A 46 5.55 -3.92 -7.25
CA GLU A 46 5.82 -2.53 -6.93
C GLU A 46 5.42 -2.25 -5.48
N HIS A 47 6.30 -1.55 -4.76
CA HIS A 47 6.04 -1.01 -3.44
C HIS A 47 5.59 0.44 -3.59
N ARG A 48 4.35 0.69 -3.19
CA ARG A 48 3.76 2.03 -3.13
C ARG A 48 3.76 2.49 -1.69
N LEU A 49 4.41 3.61 -1.42
CA LEU A 49 4.51 4.19 -0.09
C LEU A 49 3.76 5.51 -0.04
N LYS A 50 3.08 5.74 1.07
CA LYS A 50 2.39 7.01 1.35
C LYS A 50 2.45 7.37 2.81
N ILE A 51 2.66 8.64 3.13
CA ILE A 51 2.55 9.17 4.48
C ILE A 51 1.08 9.36 4.80
N ILE A 52 0.61 8.70 5.85
CA ILE A 52 -0.74 8.85 6.37
C ILE A 52 -0.68 9.82 7.56
N GLU A 53 -0.92 11.11 7.28
CA GLU A 53 -0.91 12.16 8.30
C GLU A 53 -1.94 11.90 9.40
N GLU A 54 -3.14 11.44 9.01
CA GLU A 54 -4.22 11.04 9.93
C GLU A 54 -3.82 9.94 10.94
N TYR A 55 -2.73 9.21 10.67
CA TYR A 55 -2.23 8.13 11.50
C TYR A 55 -0.86 8.44 12.10
N GLY A 56 -0.65 9.72 12.45
CA GLY A 56 0.59 10.20 13.08
C GLY A 56 1.77 10.26 12.12
N SER A 57 1.50 10.62 10.86
CA SER A 57 2.49 10.72 9.77
C SER A 57 3.31 9.43 9.60
N ARG A 58 2.62 8.28 9.76
CA ARG A 58 3.22 6.96 9.53
C ARG A 58 3.21 6.63 8.05
N VAL A 59 4.27 5.98 7.59
CA VAL A 59 4.36 5.51 6.21
C VAL A 59 3.58 4.21 6.06
N LEU A 60 2.54 4.21 5.24
CA LEU A 60 1.86 3.02 4.77
C LEU A 60 2.59 2.49 3.54
N ARG A 61 3.02 1.24 3.60
CA ARG A 61 3.64 0.53 2.47
C ARG A 61 2.64 -0.49 1.94
N VAL A 62 2.27 -0.35 0.67
CA VAL A 62 1.38 -1.25 -0.06
C VAL A 62 2.21 -1.96 -1.12
N ILE A 63 2.22 -3.29 -1.07
CA ILE A 63 2.91 -4.13 -2.04
C ILE A 63 1.87 -4.64 -3.03
N CYS A 64 2.03 -4.31 -4.31
CA CYS A 64 1.07 -4.66 -5.34
C CYS A 64 1.74 -5.14 -6.64
N LYS A 65 1.02 -5.95 -7.43
CA LYS A 65 1.44 -6.27 -8.79
C LYS A 65 0.93 -5.21 -9.76
N LYS A 66 1.85 -4.55 -10.48
CA LYS A 66 1.52 -3.45 -11.41
C LYS A 66 1.08 -3.90 -12.81
N ASN A 67 1.37 -5.15 -13.19
CA ASN A 67 1.08 -5.69 -14.53
C ASN A 67 -0.27 -6.41 -14.63
N ILE A 68 -1.18 -6.18 -13.68
CA ILE A 68 -2.49 -6.86 -13.61
C ILE A 68 -3.57 -5.81 -13.36
N GLU A 69 -4.63 -5.84 -14.16
CA GLU A 69 -5.82 -5.03 -13.95
C GLU A 69 -7.01 -5.92 -13.57
N PRO A 70 -7.68 -5.68 -12.42
CA PRO A 70 -7.38 -4.64 -11.42
C PRO A 70 -6.12 -4.95 -10.59
N THR A 71 -5.46 -3.88 -10.09
CA THR A 71 -4.21 -3.97 -9.30
C THR A 71 -4.38 -4.95 -8.14
N LEU A 72 -3.49 -5.95 -8.04
CA LEU A 72 -3.51 -6.95 -6.97
C LEU A 72 -2.61 -6.51 -5.82
N VAL A 73 -3.22 -6.19 -4.68
CA VAL A 73 -2.53 -5.93 -3.41
C VAL A 73 -2.17 -7.26 -2.76
N ILE A 74 -0.87 -7.50 -2.62
CA ILE A 74 -0.30 -8.70 -2.01
C ILE A 74 -0.31 -8.55 -0.50
N THR A 75 0.17 -7.42 0.02
CA THR A 75 0.20 -7.11 1.46
C THR A 75 0.26 -5.61 1.70
N THR A 76 -0.09 -5.18 2.91
CA THR A 76 -0.03 -3.77 3.32
C THR A 76 0.31 -3.66 4.80
N PHE A 77 1.20 -2.74 5.16
CA PHE A 77 1.56 -2.51 6.55
C PHE A 77 2.13 -1.11 6.75
N PHE A 78 2.00 -0.60 7.97
CA PHE A 78 2.72 0.59 8.39
C PHE A 78 4.17 0.25 8.72
N ASP A 79 5.09 1.02 8.16
CA ASP A 79 6.49 0.93 8.54
C ASP A 79 6.65 1.35 10.00
N ARG A 80 7.31 0.50 10.78
CA ARG A 80 7.50 0.70 12.22
C ARG A 80 8.73 1.53 12.54
N ARG A 81 9.64 1.76 11.56
CA ARG A 81 10.92 2.46 11.77
C ARG A 81 10.96 3.83 11.10
N GLU A 82 10.16 4.07 10.07
CA GLU A 82 10.12 5.35 9.34
C GLU A 82 9.00 6.27 9.88
N LYS A 83 9.24 6.94 11.02
CA LYS A 83 8.43 8.11 11.40
C LYS A 83 8.90 9.31 10.56
N GLY A 84 8.06 9.76 9.62
CA GLY A 84 8.21 11.06 8.94
C GLY A 84 9.44 11.21 8.03
N LYS A 85 9.98 10.12 7.48
CA LYS A 85 11.11 10.18 6.55
C LYS A 85 10.84 9.34 5.29
N LEU A 86 10.02 9.86 4.39
CA LEU A 86 10.23 9.54 2.98
C LEU A 86 11.35 10.49 2.50
N LYS A 87 12.59 10.00 2.50
CA LYS A 87 13.68 10.65 1.78
C LYS A 87 13.69 10.21 0.32
#